data_AF-E4V2L2-F1
#
_entry.id   AF-E4V2L2-F1
#
_cell.length_a   1.000
_cell.length_b   1.000
_cell.length_c   1.000
_cell.angle_alpha   90.00
_cell.angle_beta   90.00
_cell.angle_gamma   90.00
#
_symmetry.space_group_name_H-M   'P 1'
#
loop_
_entity.id
_entity.type
_entity.pdbx_description
1 polymer ?
#
loop_
_entity_poly.entity_id
_entity_poly.type
_entity_poly.pdbx_seq_one_letter_code
_entity_poly.pdbx_strand_id
1 'polypeptide(L)'
;MSLEAIIKSQLKTNSVQVDMSSIADFGEAYNPRVTKQFAAHMPLLLAPPESRFAEASEGDEPLSFPGDIWTLACTIWDIFGSSPTFKAFPVTLDEVTIEQVEMLGKLPDRWWSKWPERNNWFDEDSHKNRQGLDSAVRGIYTAPKEEKGV
;
A
#
# COMPACT_ATOMS: atom_id res chain seq x y z
N MET A 1 40.29 -33.21 -4.10
CA MET A 1 38.93 -32.68 -4.35
C MET A 1 39.00 -31.84 -5.61
N SER A 2 38.26 -32.17 -6.67
CA SER A 2 38.39 -31.46 -7.96
C SER A 2 37.72 -30.08 -7.90
N LEU A 3 38.35 -29.06 -8.49
CA LEU A 3 37.82 -27.70 -8.59
C LEU A 3 36.41 -27.68 -9.23
N GLU A 4 36.18 -28.59 -10.18
CA GLU A 4 34.88 -28.88 -10.80
C GLU A 4 33.79 -29.23 -9.77
N ALA A 5 34.14 -30.03 -8.76
CA ALA A 5 33.19 -30.47 -7.74
C ALA A 5 32.85 -29.33 -6.78
N ILE A 6 33.81 -28.44 -6.51
CA ILE A 6 33.58 -27.24 -5.69
C ILE A 6 32.69 -26.26 -6.43
N ILE A 7 32.96 -25.99 -7.72
CA ILE A 7 32.14 -25.09 -8.54
C ILE A 7 30.71 -25.63 -8.69
N LYS A 8 30.55 -26.92 -8.99
CA LYS A 8 29.22 -27.56 -9.08
C LYS A 8 28.49 -27.57 -7.75
N SER A 9 29.19 -27.78 -6.64
CA SER A 9 28.63 -27.71 -5.29
C SER A 9 28.13 -26.29 -4.99
N GLN A 10 28.96 -25.27 -5.24
CA GLN A 10 28.62 -23.86 -5.02
C GLN A 10 27.48 -23.37 -5.93
N LEU A 11 27.40 -23.83 -7.18
CA LEU A 11 26.26 -23.51 -8.06
C LEU A 11 24.96 -24.19 -7.60
N LYS A 12 25.04 -25.36 -6.96
CA LYS A 12 23.88 -26.10 -6.44
C LYS A 12 23.42 -25.58 -5.07
N THR A 13 24.31 -25.02 -4.25
CA THR A 13 23.92 -24.28 -3.03
C THR A 13 23.42 -22.87 -3.33
N ASN A 14 23.89 -22.23 -4.40
CA ASN A 14 23.41 -20.90 -4.83
C ASN A 14 22.24 -20.96 -5.82
N SER A 15 21.85 -22.14 -6.29
CA SER A 15 20.56 -22.30 -6.95
C SER A 15 19.48 -22.20 -5.89
N VAL A 16 18.97 -20.99 -5.66
CA VAL A 16 17.65 -20.80 -5.07
C VAL A 16 16.70 -21.63 -5.93
N GLN A 17 16.18 -22.71 -5.36
CA GLN A 17 15.18 -23.52 -6.02
C GLN A 17 13.91 -22.66 -6.02
N VAL A 18 13.67 -21.95 -7.12
CA VAL A 18 12.46 -21.16 -7.31
C VAL A 18 11.33 -22.17 -7.49
N ASP A 19 10.69 -22.53 -6.38
CA ASP A 19 9.48 -23.32 -6.46
C ASP A 19 8.38 -22.46 -7.11
N MET A 20 7.52 -23.09 -7.91
CA MET A 20 6.43 -22.41 -8.58
C MET A 20 5.40 -22.00 -7.52
N SER A 21 5.48 -20.75 -7.06
CA SER A 21 4.51 -20.21 -6.12
C SER A 21 3.14 -20.10 -6.80
N SER A 22 2.11 -20.69 -6.19
CA SER A 22 0.72 -20.61 -6.68
C SER A 22 -0.05 -19.57 -5.88
N ILE A 23 -0.94 -18.83 -6.55
CA ILE A 23 -1.89 -17.93 -5.89
C ILE A 23 -3.06 -18.78 -5.41
N ALA A 24 -3.46 -18.58 -4.15
CA ALA A 24 -4.57 -19.28 -3.50
C ALA A 24 -5.51 -18.28 -2.82
N ASP A 25 -6.53 -18.80 -2.14
CA ASP A 25 -7.54 -18.02 -1.40
C ASP A 25 -8.37 -17.06 -2.27
N PHE A 26 -9.16 -17.64 -3.18
CA PHE A 26 -10.08 -16.91 -4.05
C PHE A 26 -11.43 -16.60 -3.36
N GLY A 27 -11.50 -16.57 -2.03
CA GLY A 27 -12.73 -16.32 -1.28
C GLY A 27 -13.37 -14.95 -1.56
N GLU A 28 -12.52 -13.96 -1.88
CA GLU A 28 -12.92 -12.59 -2.22
C GLU A 28 -12.73 -12.27 -3.72
N ALA A 29 -12.42 -13.27 -4.55
CA ALA A 29 -12.21 -13.06 -5.98
C ALA A 29 -13.55 -12.84 -6.71
N TYR A 30 -13.55 -11.92 -7.68
CA TYR A 30 -14.74 -11.61 -8.48
C TYR A 30 -14.38 -11.32 -9.94
N ASN A 31 -15.39 -11.40 -10.82
CA ASN A 31 -15.24 -10.98 -12.21
C ASN A 31 -15.65 -9.50 -12.36
N PRO A 32 -14.75 -8.56 -12.65
CA PRO A 32 -15.06 -7.13 -12.71
C PRO A 32 -15.99 -6.74 -13.87
N ARG A 33 -16.20 -7.64 -14.84
CA ARG A 33 -17.20 -7.46 -15.92
C ARG A 33 -18.62 -7.75 -15.44
N VAL A 34 -18.78 -8.56 -14.40
CA VAL A 34 -20.07 -9.01 -13.88
C VAL A 34 -20.40 -8.31 -12.56
N THR A 35 -19.45 -8.30 -11.63
CA THR A 35 -19.61 -7.72 -10.30
C THR A 35 -18.89 -6.39 -10.23
N LYS A 36 -19.58 -5.36 -9.74
CA LYS A 36 -19.01 -4.03 -9.48
C LYS A 36 -18.65 -3.95 -8.01
N GLN A 37 -17.35 -3.87 -7.71
CA GLN A 37 -16.85 -3.80 -6.35
C GLN A 37 -16.22 -2.44 -6.11
N PHE A 38 -16.51 -1.86 -4.94
CA PHE A 38 -16.05 -0.53 -4.54
C PHE A 38 -15.28 -0.57 -3.22
N ALA A 39 -15.25 -1.72 -2.54
CA ALA A 39 -14.45 -1.94 -1.35
C ALA A 39 -13.31 -2.92 -1.66
N ALA A 40 -12.08 -2.57 -1.26
CA ALA A 40 -10.96 -3.50 -1.28
C ALA A 40 -10.93 -4.30 0.04
N HIS A 41 -11.07 -5.61 -0.05
CA HIS A 41 -11.01 -6.51 1.11
C HIS A 41 -9.57 -6.99 1.33
N MET A 42 -8.66 -6.05 1.56
CA MET A 42 -7.23 -6.32 1.71
C MET A 42 -6.56 -5.40 2.72
N PRO A 43 -5.37 -5.75 3.25
CA PRO A 43 -4.65 -4.86 4.16
C PRO A 43 -4.40 -3.49 3.53
N LEU A 44 -4.67 -2.41 4.28
CA LEU A 44 -4.57 -1.04 3.77
C LEU A 44 -3.21 -0.70 3.15
N LEU A 45 -2.11 -1.21 3.71
CA LEU A 45 -0.75 -0.98 3.18
C LEU A 45 -0.52 -1.58 1.79
N LEU A 46 -1.32 -2.57 1.39
CA LEU A 46 -1.25 -3.19 0.07
C LEU A 46 -2.36 -2.68 -0.87
N ALA A 47 -3.32 -1.93 -0.34
CA ALA A 47 -4.46 -1.47 -1.09
C ALA A 47 -4.03 -0.38 -2.11
N PRO A 48 -4.58 -0.44 -3.34
CA PRO A 48 -4.27 0.55 -4.35
C PRO A 48 -4.95 1.90 -4.04
N PRO A 49 -4.42 3.03 -4.51
CA PRO A 49 -4.96 4.36 -4.19
C PRO A 49 -6.44 4.49 -4.57
N GLU A 50 -6.88 3.90 -5.69
CA GLU A 50 -8.29 3.93 -6.10
C GLU A 50 -9.24 3.32 -5.07
N SER A 51 -8.80 2.38 -4.23
CA SER A 51 -9.71 1.75 -3.25
C SER A 51 -10.14 2.71 -2.16
N ARG A 52 -9.38 3.79 -1.94
CA ARG A 52 -9.79 4.87 -1.05
C ARG A 52 -10.96 5.68 -1.64
N PHE A 53 -10.97 5.86 -2.95
CA PHE A 53 -11.85 6.81 -3.65
C PHE A 53 -12.94 6.13 -4.47
N ALA A 54 -12.95 4.79 -4.55
CA ALA A 54 -13.93 4.03 -5.29
C ALA A 54 -15.32 4.16 -4.63
N GLU A 55 -16.12 5.11 -5.10
CA GLU A 55 -17.48 5.33 -4.62
C GLU A 55 -18.50 5.24 -5.75
N ALA A 56 -19.43 4.28 -5.62
CA ALA A 56 -20.49 4.03 -6.61
C ALA A 56 -21.41 5.25 -6.81
N SER A 57 -21.66 6.01 -5.74
CA SER A 57 -22.53 7.19 -5.74
C SER A 57 -21.95 8.40 -6.47
N GLU A 58 -20.63 8.45 -6.63
CA GLU A 58 -19.93 9.64 -7.13
C GLU A 58 -19.34 9.46 -8.53
N GLY A 59 -19.69 8.35 -9.21
CA GLY A 59 -19.30 8.07 -10.58
C GLY A 59 -17.88 7.56 -10.78
N ASP A 60 -17.20 7.14 -9.71
CA ASP A 60 -15.89 6.48 -9.83
C ASP A 60 -16.01 5.09 -10.46
N GLU A 61 -14.92 4.65 -11.07
CA GLU A 61 -14.85 3.31 -11.62
C GLU A 61 -14.75 2.27 -10.50
N PRO A 62 -15.43 1.12 -10.65
CA PRO A 62 -15.27 0.00 -9.73
C PRO A 62 -13.82 -0.51 -9.76
N LEU A 63 -13.42 -1.13 -8.67
CA LEU A 63 -12.17 -1.87 -8.60
C LEU A 63 -12.12 -2.94 -9.70
N SER A 64 -10.92 -3.12 -10.25
CA SER A 64 -10.66 -4.06 -11.33
C SER A 64 -9.19 -4.48 -11.33
N PHE A 65 -8.79 -5.20 -12.38
CA PHE A 65 -7.47 -5.83 -12.50
C PHE A 65 -6.25 -4.94 -12.17
N PRO A 66 -6.21 -3.62 -12.45
CA PRO A 66 -5.10 -2.77 -12.05
C PRO A 66 -4.81 -2.76 -10.53
N GLY A 67 -5.85 -2.93 -9.69
CA GLY A 67 -5.66 -3.04 -8.24
C GLY A 67 -4.91 -4.29 -7.82
N ASP A 68 -5.10 -5.42 -8.54
CA ASP A 68 -4.35 -6.65 -8.31
C ASP A 68 -2.87 -6.48 -8.73
N ILE A 69 -2.61 -5.74 -9.82
CA ILE A 69 -1.23 -5.43 -10.26
C ILE A 69 -0.51 -4.60 -9.20
N TRP A 70 -1.17 -3.58 -8.65
CA TRP A 70 -0.61 -2.76 -7.57
C TRP A 70 -0.24 -3.62 -6.36
N THR A 71 -1.18 -4.44 -5.91
CA THR A 71 -1.00 -5.34 -4.76
C THR A 71 0.16 -6.31 -4.98
N LEU A 72 0.24 -6.87 -6.18
CA LEU A 72 1.34 -7.75 -6.57
C LEU A 72 2.67 -7.01 -6.54
N ALA A 73 2.73 -5.77 -7.04
CA ALA A 73 3.95 -4.97 -7.01
C ALA A 73 4.42 -4.68 -5.58
N CYS A 74 3.51 -4.27 -4.69
CA CYS A 74 3.80 -4.10 -3.26
C CYS A 74 4.29 -5.40 -2.62
N THR A 75 3.64 -6.53 -2.93
CA THR A 75 4.01 -7.85 -2.39
C THR A 75 5.40 -8.29 -2.84
N ILE A 76 5.73 -8.10 -4.13
CA ILE A 76 7.07 -8.39 -4.67
C ILE A 76 8.11 -7.51 -3.97
N TRP A 77 7.83 -6.23 -3.81
CA TRP A 77 8.73 -5.32 -3.11
C TRP A 77 8.91 -5.72 -1.64
N ASP A 78 7.86 -6.12 -0.94
CA ASP A 78 7.96 -6.55 0.45
C ASP A 78 8.76 -7.86 0.61
N ILE A 79 8.76 -8.73 -0.40
CA ILE A 79 9.55 -9.97 -0.41
C ILE A 79 11.04 -9.70 -0.67
N PHE A 80 11.36 -8.87 -1.66
CA PHE A 80 12.74 -8.68 -2.13
C PHE A 80 13.41 -7.40 -1.58
N GLY A 81 12.62 -6.44 -1.15
CA GLY A 81 13.06 -5.16 -0.64
C GLY A 81 13.65 -5.26 0.77
N SER A 82 14.44 -4.26 1.14
CA SER A 82 15.00 -4.16 2.49
C SER A 82 13.97 -3.70 3.53
N SER A 83 12.80 -3.23 3.09
CA SER A 83 11.73 -2.73 3.96
C SER A 83 10.40 -2.65 3.22
N PRO A 84 9.25 -2.63 3.93
CA PRO A 84 7.94 -2.49 3.31
C PRO A 84 7.83 -1.28 2.39
N THR A 85 7.00 -1.41 1.36
CA THR A 85 6.72 -0.33 0.39
C THR A 85 6.19 0.90 1.11
N PHE A 86 5.19 0.71 1.98
CA PHE A 86 4.58 1.75 2.80
C PHE A 86 4.74 1.37 4.28
N LYS A 87 5.03 2.35 5.14
CA LYS A 87 5.36 2.23 6.57
C LYS A 87 4.43 3.05 7.47
N ALA A 88 3.25 3.40 6.97
CA ALA A 88 2.27 4.21 7.68
C ALA A 88 2.02 3.71 9.12
N PHE A 89 2.15 4.60 10.10
CA PHE A 89 1.90 4.31 11.50
C PHE A 89 1.30 5.53 12.23
N PRO A 90 0.07 5.44 12.77
CA PRO A 90 -0.84 4.29 12.73
C PRO A 90 -1.31 3.95 11.30
N VAL A 91 -1.64 2.69 11.03
CA VAL A 91 -2.16 2.27 9.72
C VAL A 91 -3.59 2.79 9.55
N THR A 92 -3.70 4.00 9.01
CA THR A 92 -4.96 4.66 8.67
C THR A 92 -5.02 4.95 7.18
N LEU A 93 -6.22 5.18 6.66
CA LEU A 93 -6.40 5.53 5.26
C LEU A 93 -5.61 6.79 4.89
N ASP A 94 -5.59 7.81 5.76
CA ASP A 94 -4.86 9.05 5.54
C ASP A 94 -3.35 8.84 5.55
N GLU A 95 -2.78 8.15 6.54
CA GLU A 95 -1.34 7.90 6.61
C GLU A 95 -0.84 7.10 5.40
N VAL A 96 -1.59 6.08 4.96
CA VAL A 96 -1.24 5.34 3.74
C VAL A 96 -1.31 6.24 2.49
N THR A 97 -2.33 7.10 2.40
CA THR A 97 -2.49 8.02 1.25
C THR A 97 -1.37 9.06 1.24
N ILE A 98 -0.94 9.55 2.41
CA ILE A 98 0.20 10.47 2.55
C ILE A 98 1.46 9.82 1.98
N GLU A 99 1.79 8.61 2.42
CA GLU A 99 3.00 7.92 1.95
C GLU A 99 2.94 7.59 0.45
N GLN A 100 1.78 7.22 -0.08
CA GLN A 100 1.57 7.03 -1.51
C GLN A 100 1.89 8.32 -2.29
N VAL A 101 1.42 9.47 -1.81
CA VAL A 101 1.69 10.78 -2.44
C VAL A 101 3.15 11.19 -2.30
N GLU A 102 3.77 10.95 -1.14
CA GLU A 102 5.19 11.24 -0.94
C GLU A 102 6.09 10.39 -1.84
N MET A 103 5.72 9.13 -2.08
CA MET A 103 6.49 8.20 -2.90
C MET A 103 6.26 8.42 -4.40
N LEU A 104 5.01 8.62 -4.82
CA LEU A 104 4.60 8.55 -6.23
C LEU A 104 4.15 9.89 -6.81
N GLY A 105 3.99 10.91 -5.98
CA GLY A 105 3.52 12.24 -6.36
C GLY A 105 2.01 12.42 -6.24
N LYS A 106 1.55 13.58 -6.71
CA LYS A 106 0.14 14.01 -6.64
C LYS A 106 -0.81 12.97 -7.26
N LEU A 107 -1.90 12.68 -6.55
CA LEU A 107 -2.99 11.86 -7.10
C LEU A 107 -3.68 12.56 -8.27
N PRO A 108 -4.36 11.82 -9.16
CA PRO A 108 -5.26 12.41 -10.15
C PRO A 108 -6.23 13.41 -9.52
N ASP A 109 -6.51 14.53 -10.20
CA ASP A 109 -7.30 15.65 -9.64
C ASP A 109 -8.67 15.22 -9.10
N ARG A 110 -9.30 14.23 -9.74
CA ARG A 110 -10.60 13.67 -9.29
C ARG A 110 -10.55 13.03 -7.90
N TRP A 111 -9.39 12.49 -7.50
CA TRP A 111 -9.17 11.89 -6.20
C TRP A 111 -8.57 12.92 -5.23
N TRP A 112 -7.69 13.78 -5.74
CA TRP A 112 -7.09 14.86 -4.98
C TRP A 112 -8.14 15.80 -4.35
N SER A 113 -9.21 16.12 -5.09
CA SER A 113 -10.30 16.96 -4.61
C SER A 113 -11.22 16.27 -3.59
N LYS A 114 -11.26 14.93 -3.58
CA LYS A 114 -12.11 14.14 -2.67
C LYS A 114 -11.46 13.87 -1.32
N TRP A 115 -10.15 14.11 -1.17
CA TRP A 115 -9.45 13.88 0.08
C TRP A 115 -9.56 15.09 1.02
N PRO A 116 -10.38 15.06 2.10
CA PRO A 116 -10.67 16.24 2.90
C PRO A 116 -9.47 16.67 3.78
N GLU A 117 -8.79 15.68 4.37
CA GLU A 117 -7.67 15.90 5.29
C GLU A 117 -6.38 16.31 4.59
N ARG A 118 -6.34 16.24 3.26
CA ARG A 118 -5.19 16.57 2.41
C ARG A 118 -4.54 17.90 2.76
N ASN A 119 -5.34 18.95 3.00
CA ASN A 119 -4.82 20.30 3.27
C ASN A 119 -4.03 20.41 4.57
N ASN A 120 -4.17 19.44 5.49
CA ASN A 120 -3.34 19.38 6.69
C ASN A 120 -1.90 18.94 6.36
N TRP A 121 -1.70 18.30 5.21
CA TRP A 121 -0.46 17.60 4.84
C TRP A 121 0.20 18.14 3.58
N PHE A 122 -0.57 18.58 2.61
CA PHE A 122 -0.10 19.01 1.29
C PHE A 122 -0.76 20.30 0.83
N ASP A 123 -0.04 21.11 0.05
CA ASP A 123 -0.63 22.20 -0.73
C ASP A 123 -1.22 21.70 -2.06
N GLU A 124 -1.77 22.60 -2.88
CA GLU A 124 -2.40 22.21 -4.16
C GLU A 124 -1.41 21.60 -5.18
N ASP A 125 -0.11 21.88 -5.02
CA ASP A 125 0.96 21.37 -5.86
C ASP A 125 1.60 20.09 -5.26
N SER A 126 0.97 19.49 -4.24
CA SER A 126 1.42 18.30 -3.50
C SER A 126 2.73 18.47 -2.71
N HIS A 127 3.14 19.71 -2.42
CA HIS A 127 4.26 19.95 -1.53
C HIS A 127 3.83 19.80 -0.07
N LYS A 128 4.67 19.12 0.73
CA LYS A 128 4.35 18.82 2.12
C LYS A 128 4.30 20.09 2.98
N ASN A 129 3.19 20.28 3.67
CA ASN A 129 2.99 21.35 4.63
C ASN A 129 3.87 21.09 5.86
N ARG A 130 4.70 22.06 6.22
CA ARG A 130 5.66 21.96 7.33
C ARG A 130 4.97 21.68 8.68
N GLN A 131 3.70 22.08 8.83
CA GLN A 131 2.87 21.88 10.02
C GLN A 131 2.32 20.46 10.18
N GLY A 132 2.07 19.73 9.07
CA GLY A 132 1.63 18.34 9.12
C GLY A 132 2.72 17.43 9.69
N LEU A 133 3.98 17.67 9.32
CA LEU A 133 5.14 16.96 9.86
C LEU A 133 5.25 17.10 11.39
N ASP A 134 5.12 18.33 11.91
CA ASP A 134 5.19 18.60 13.36
C ASP A 134 4.01 18.01 14.15
N SER A 135 2.89 17.75 13.48
CA SER A 135 1.67 17.18 14.06
C SER A 135 1.72 15.65 14.09
N ALA A 136 2.20 15.01 13.01
CA ALA A 136 2.48 13.56 12.97
C ALA A 136 3.50 13.17 14.05
N VAL A 137 4.60 13.91 14.14
CA VAL A 137 5.63 13.69 15.16
C VAL A 137 5.01 13.79 16.56
N ARG A 138 4.19 14.82 16.82
CA ARG A 138 3.52 14.95 18.13
C ARG A 138 2.54 13.81 18.41
N GLY A 139 1.75 13.38 17.43
CA GLY A 139 0.77 12.30 17.57
C GLY A 139 1.39 10.95 17.92
N ILE A 140 2.56 10.63 17.36
CA ILE A 140 3.28 9.37 17.65
C ILE A 140 3.84 9.36 19.08
N TYR A 141 4.21 10.51 19.64
CA TYR A 141 4.80 10.60 20.99
C TYR A 141 3.79 10.88 22.11
N THR A 142 2.53 11.17 21.79
CA THR A 142 1.47 11.35 22.81
C THR A 142 0.74 10.03 23.06
N ALA A 143 1.01 9.39 24.20
CA ALA A 143 0.26 8.22 24.68
C ALA A 143 -1.24 8.53 24.82
N PRO A 144 -2.15 7.58 24.55
CA PRO A 144 -3.58 7.78 24.80
C PRO A 144 -3.78 8.06 26.29
N LYS A 145 -4.48 9.15 26.61
CA LYS A 145 -4.87 9.43 28.00
C LYS A 145 -5.78 8.29 28.46
N GLU A 146 -5.39 7.62 29.55
CA GLU A 146 -6.28 6.70 30.26
C GLU A 146 -7.61 7.41 30.54
N GLU A 147 -8.69 6.96 29.89
CA GLU A 147 -10.05 7.32 30.25
C GLU A 147 -10.31 6.71 31.64
N LYS A 148 -10.31 7.56 32.67
CA LYS A 148 -10.78 7.18 33.99
C LYS A 148 -12.27 6.90 33.89
N GLY A 149 -12.63 5.62 34.02
CA GLY A 149 -14.01 5.16 34.12
C GLY A 149 -14.79 5.94 35.18
N VAL A 150 -16.01 6.30 34.81
CA VAL A 150 -17.07 6.75 35.71
C VAL A 150 -17.82 5.53 36.23
#